data_AF-A0A7T8GUW0-F1
#
_entry.id   AF-A0A7T8GUW0-F1
#
_cell.length_a   1.000
_cell.length_b   1.000
_cell.length_c   1.000
_cell.angle_alpha   90.00
_cell.angle_beta   90.00
_cell.angle_gamma   90.00
#
_symmetry.space_group_name_H-M   'P 1'
#
loop_
_entity.id
_entity.type
_entity.pdbx_description
1 polymer ?
#
loop_
_entity_poly.entity_id
_entity_poly.type
_entity_poly.pdbx_seq_one_letter_code
_entity_poly.pdbx_strand_id
1 'polypeptide(L)'
;MSQSVGSGGGASGSRFNNGSSPVVHSLTSNPKDRDLTQFVPTKTRCSYHPCFCEENVWKLADGVRSKSPGELAKTYVVFVSNKKQVVPLWRQKAGRDEDQLVVWDYHVIFIYKPDERVLVYDLDSELPFPTYFHKYVTETFRTDAILNPEYHRFFRLIPEIPSSSTLPRIGGI
;
A
#
# COMPACT_ATOMS: atom_id res chain seq x y z
N MET A 1 -71.84 36.66 2.72
CA MET A 1 -71.00 36.82 1.51
C MET A 1 -70.20 35.55 1.32
N SER A 2 -70.48 34.86 0.21
CA SER A 2 -69.58 34.06 -0.64
C SER A 2 -68.65 32.99 -0.04
N GLN A 3 -68.81 31.79 -0.61
CA GLN A 3 -68.03 30.56 -0.48
C GLN A 3 -66.62 30.67 -1.11
N SER A 4 -65.67 29.82 -0.72
CA SER A 4 -65.10 28.79 -1.60
C SER A 4 -64.14 27.82 -0.85
N VAL A 5 -64.06 26.62 -1.42
CA VAL A 5 -63.37 25.40 -0.98
C VAL A 5 -62.25 25.04 -1.97
N GLY A 6 -61.26 24.26 -1.53
CA GLY A 6 -60.31 23.50 -2.37
C GLY A 6 -59.03 23.17 -1.60
N SER A 7 -58.82 21.96 -1.05
CA SER A 7 -58.53 20.65 -1.66
C SER A 7 -57.03 20.41 -1.93
N GLY A 8 -56.47 19.38 -1.28
CA GLY A 8 -55.45 18.52 -1.88
C GLY A 8 -54.16 18.28 -1.08
N GLY A 9 -53.85 17.00 -0.85
CA GLY A 9 -52.46 16.51 -0.81
C GLY A 9 -51.96 15.95 0.52
N GLY A 10 -52.25 14.68 0.80
CA GLY A 10 -51.51 13.89 1.79
C GLY A 10 -50.17 13.41 1.22
N ALA A 11 -49.14 13.34 2.06
CA ALA A 11 -47.95 12.53 1.81
C ALA A 11 -47.40 11.97 3.12
N SER A 12 -47.23 10.65 3.09
CA SER A 12 -46.79 9.74 4.14
C SER A 12 -45.42 10.11 4.70
N GLY A 13 -45.29 10.07 6.04
CA GLY A 13 -44.02 10.15 6.74
C GLY A 13 -43.27 8.83 6.65
N SER A 14 -42.13 8.82 5.96
CA SER A 14 -41.18 7.72 5.98
C SER A 14 -39.97 8.08 6.85
N ARG A 15 -39.79 7.25 7.89
CA ARG A 15 -38.62 7.23 8.78
C ARG A 15 -37.37 6.89 7.96
N PHE A 16 -36.35 7.75 7.99
CA PHE A 16 -35.04 7.40 7.48
C PHE A 16 -34.21 6.74 8.59
N ASN A 17 -33.91 5.48 8.36
CA ASN A 17 -33.08 4.60 9.18
C ASN A 17 -31.61 4.97 8.98
N ASN A 18 -30.92 5.47 10.01
CA ASN A 18 -29.51 5.83 9.93
C ASN A 18 -28.66 4.60 10.30
N GLY A 19 -28.47 3.70 9.33
CA GLY A 19 -27.53 2.58 9.42
C GLY A 19 -26.17 3.00 8.87
N SER A 20 -25.22 3.31 9.76
CA SER A 20 -23.84 3.59 9.40
C SER A 20 -23.09 2.29 9.12
N SER A 21 -23.07 1.86 7.86
CA SER A 21 -22.06 0.92 7.34
C SER A 21 -20.86 1.71 6.82
N PRO A 22 -19.61 1.23 6.98
CA PRO A 22 -18.43 1.98 6.58
C PRO A 22 -18.38 2.07 5.06
N VAL A 23 -18.38 3.30 4.55
CA VAL A 23 -18.20 3.60 3.13
C VAL A 23 -16.76 3.28 2.77
N VAL A 24 -16.54 2.12 2.16
CA VAL A 24 -15.39 1.88 1.30
C VAL A 24 -15.48 2.91 0.18
N HIS A 25 -14.70 3.99 0.27
CA HIS A 25 -14.52 4.89 -0.85
C HIS A 25 -13.77 4.12 -1.94
N SER A 26 -14.56 3.48 -2.82
CA SER A 26 -14.12 2.98 -4.10
C SER A 26 -13.43 4.13 -4.82
N LEU A 27 -12.14 3.97 -5.08
CA LEU A 27 -11.47 4.68 -6.16
C LEU A 27 -12.37 4.49 -7.38
N THR A 28 -12.71 5.58 -8.05
CA THR A 28 -13.59 5.62 -9.22
C THR A 28 -13.17 4.55 -10.21
N SER A 29 -14.00 3.53 -10.42
CA SER A 29 -13.68 2.34 -11.20
C SER A 29 -13.48 2.67 -12.67
N ASN A 30 -12.23 2.93 -13.06
CA ASN A 30 -11.82 2.96 -14.45
C ASN A 30 -11.77 1.50 -14.94
N PRO A 31 -12.35 1.13 -16.10
CA PRO A 31 -12.28 -0.25 -16.63
C PRO A 31 -10.85 -0.77 -16.86
N LYS A 32 -9.81 0.07 -16.73
CA LYS A 32 -8.40 -0.34 -16.71
C LYS A 32 -7.90 -0.79 -15.33
N ASP A 33 -8.60 -0.48 -14.24
CA ASP A 33 -8.23 -0.91 -12.89
C ASP A 33 -8.51 -2.40 -12.74
N ARG A 34 -7.46 -3.18 -13.01
CA ARG A 34 -7.41 -4.61 -12.74
C ARG A 34 -7.68 -4.83 -11.27
N ASP A 35 -8.51 -5.81 -10.95
CA ASP A 35 -8.68 -6.28 -9.58
C ASP A 35 -7.40 -6.95 -9.11
N LEU A 36 -6.62 -6.22 -8.31
CA LEU A 36 -5.34 -6.68 -7.78
C LEU A 36 -5.52 -7.73 -6.69
N THR A 37 -6.73 -7.83 -6.11
CA THR A 37 -7.04 -8.79 -5.04
C THR A 37 -6.96 -10.24 -5.50
N GLN A 38 -6.98 -10.46 -6.82
CA GLN A 38 -6.79 -11.76 -7.45
C GLN A 38 -5.42 -12.38 -7.11
N PHE A 39 -4.36 -11.58 -6.99
CA PHE A 39 -2.99 -12.08 -6.77
C PHE A 39 -2.29 -11.47 -5.55
N VAL A 40 -2.64 -10.25 -5.14
CA VAL A 40 -2.22 -9.70 -3.83
C VAL A 40 -3.47 -9.49 -2.96
N PRO A 41 -3.64 -10.25 -1.85
CA PRO A 41 -4.83 -10.09 -1.01
C PRO A 41 -4.87 -8.71 -0.34
N THR A 42 -6.01 -8.34 0.24
CA THR A 42 -6.10 -7.13 1.07
C THR A 42 -5.07 -7.16 2.21
N LYS A 43 -4.66 -5.99 2.69
CA LYS A 43 -3.59 -5.87 3.72
C LYS A 43 -3.82 -6.77 4.93
N THR A 44 -5.05 -6.82 5.44
CA THR A 44 -5.45 -7.62 6.61
C THR A 44 -5.44 -9.13 6.38
N ARG A 45 -5.40 -9.57 5.12
CA ARG A 45 -5.34 -10.98 4.71
C ARG A 45 -3.95 -11.41 4.27
N CYS A 46 -2.97 -10.51 4.27
CA CYS A 46 -1.58 -10.86 4.03
C CYS A 46 -1.00 -11.55 5.28
N SER A 47 -0.18 -12.58 5.09
CA SER A 47 0.69 -13.05 6.17
C SER A 47 1.62 -11.91 6.57
N TYR A 48 1.71 -11.64 7.86
CA TYR A 48 2.50 -10.53 8.39
C TYR A 48 3.17 -10.92 9.70
N HIS A 49 4.48 -10.73 9.78
CA HIS A 49 5.25 -10.77 11.00
C HIS A 49 6.06 -9.46 11.13
N PRO A 50 5.91 -8.71 12.22
CA PRO A 50 6.70 -7.50 12.45
C PRO A 50 8.20 -7.79 12.41
N CYS A 51 8.99 -6.87 11.84
CA CYS A 51 10.45 -7.00 11.70
C CYS A 51 10.95 -8.12 10.77
N PHE A 52 10.05 -8.82 10.06
CA PHE A 52 10.39 -9.81 9.02
C PHE A 52 9.86 -9.35 7.65
N CYS A 53 10.18 -8.10 7.27
CA CYS A 53 9.66 -7.47 6.06
C CYS A 53 10.05 -8.24 4.79
N GLU A 54 11.24 -8.86 4.76
CA GLU A 54 11.69 -9.74 3.68
C GLU A 54 10.81 -10.98 3.53
N GLU A 55 10.45 -11.67 4.62
CA GLU A 55 9.57 -12.84 4.54
C GLU A 55 8.16 -12.45 4.13
N ASN A 56 7.68 -11.33 4.65
CA ASN A 56 6.38 -10.78 4.31
C ASN A 56 6.27 -10.49 2.81
N VAL A 57 7.26 -9.80 2.25
CA VAL A 57 7.33 -9.49 0.81
C VAL A 57 7.56 -10.75 -0.03
N TRP A 58 8.37 -11.70 0.44
CA TRP A 58 8.52 -13.00 -0.24
C TRP A 58 7.17 -13.71 -0.40
N LYS A 59 6.34 -13.74 0.66
CA LYS A 59 4.99 -14.34 0.62
C LYS A 59 4.05 -13.63 -0.36
N LEU A 60 4.18 -12.31 -0.51
CA LEU A 60 3.43 -11.58 -1.55
C LEU A 60 3.84 -12.07 -2.94
N ALA A 61 5.15 -12.11 -3.21
CA ALA A 61 5.68 -12.54 -4.49
C ALA A 61 5.32 -14.00 -4.82
N ASP A 62 5.40 -14.89 -3.82
CA ASP A 62 5.02 -16.30 -3.97
C ASP A 62 3.51 -16.47 -4.23
N GLY A 63 2.69 -15.63 -3.59
CA GLY A 63 1.26 -15.54 -3.89
C GLY A 63 0.98 -15.16 -5.34
N VAL A 64 1.70 -14.17 -5.88
CA VAL A 64 1.60 -13.79 -7.30
C VAL A 64 2.08 -14.93 -8.21
N ARG A 65 3.23 -15.53 -7.91
CA ARG A 65 3.79 -16.67 -8.66
C ARG A 65 2.80 -17.81 -8.77
N SER A 66 2.11 -18.14 -7.67
CA SER A 66 1.18 -19.26 -7.61
C SER A 66 -0.15 -18.97 -8.29
N LYS A 67 -0.71 -17.77 -8.10
CA LYS A 67 -2.07 -17.42 -8.58
C LYS A 67 -2.08 -16.80 -9.97
N SER A 68 -1.01 -16.13 -10.37
CA SER A 68 -0.90 -15.37 -11.61
C SER A 68 0.55 -15.32 -12.10
N PRO A 69 1.14 -16.47 -12.52
CA PRO A 69 2.56 -16.53 -12.93
C PRO A 69 2.95 -15.50 -13.99
N GLY A 70 2.05 -15.21 -14.95
CA GLY A 70 2.28 -14.21 -16.00
C GLY A 70 2.39 -12.76 -15.51
N GLU A 71 2.01 -12.49 -14.26
CA GLU A 71 2.17 -11.17 -13.64
C GLU A 71 3.49 -11.04 -12.87
N LEU A 72 4.18 -12.14 -12.56
CA LEU A 72 5.41 -12.12 -11.76
C LEU A 72 6.52 -11.28 -12.41
N ALA A 73 6.64 -11.34 -13.74
CA ALA A 73 7.62 -10.55 -14.51
C ALA A 73 7.41 -9.03 -14.42
N LYS A 74 6.25 -8.58 -13.89
CA LYS A 74 5.90 -7.18 -13.67
C LYS A 74 6.08 -6.76 -12.21
N THR A 75 6.68 -7.63 -11.39
CA THR A 75 6.85 -7.39 -9.97
C THR A 75 8.33 -7.26 -9.62
N TYR A 76 8.59 -6.52 -8.56
CA TYR A 76 9.95 -6.28 -8.07
C TYR A 76 9.95 -6.31 -6.55
N VAL A 77 11.06 -6.79 -6.00
CA VAL A 77 11.37 -6.61 -4.58
C VAL A 77 12.42 -5.54 -4.45
N VAL A 78 12.21 -4.58 -3.54
CA VAL A 78 13.16 -3.50 -3.29
C VAL A 78 13.60 -3.54 -1.84
N PHE A 79 14.90 -3.70 -1.64
CA PHE A 79 15.52 -3.47 -0.34
C PHE A 79 15.91 -2.00 -0.22
N VAL A 80 15.61 -1.41 0.92
CA VAL A 80 15.96 -0.04 1.30
C VAL A 80 16.88 -0.11 2.51
N SER A 81 18.09 0.40 2.38
CA SER A 81 19.06 0.49 3.49
C SER A 81 20.14 1.51 3.13
N ASN A 82 21.23 1.55 3.88
CA ASN A 82 22.43 2.31 3.58
C ASN A 82 23.63 1.68 4.30
N LYS A 83 24.82 2.21 4.06
CA LYS A 83 26.07 1.71 4.65
C LYS A 83 26.08 1.66 6.19
N LYS A 84 25.25 2.49 6.83
CA LYS A 84 25.19 2.63 8.29
C LYS A 84 24.02 1.88 8.90
N GLN A 85 23.16 1.28 8.08
CA GLN A 85 21.92 0.63 8.51
C GLN A 85 21.08 1.56 9.38
N VAL A 86 20.87 2.78 8.90
CA VAL A 86 20.03 3.79 9.55
C VAL A 86 19.26 4.54 8.47
N VAL A 87 18.13 4.00 8.03
CA VAL A 87 17.28 4.62 7.01
C VAL A 87 15.97 5.12 7.63
N PRO A 88 15.73 6.44 7.62
CA PRO A 88 14.47 7.01 8.10
C PRO A 88 13.36 6.79 7.07
N LEU A 89 12.23 6.23 7.52
CA LEU A 89 11.01 6.03 6.75
C LEU A 89 9.82 6.62 7.51
N TRP A 90 9.09 7.53 6.87
CA TRP A 90 7.87 8.14 7.39
C TRP A 90 6.63 7.29 7.08
N ARG A 91 5.51 7.61 7.75
CA ARG A 91 4.23 6.91 7.54
C ARG A 91 4.37 5.40 7.77
N GLN A 92 5.04 5.01 8.85
CA GLN A 92 5.26 3.63 9.24
C GLN A 92 4.49 3.31 10.53
N LYS A 93 3.85 2.14 10.58
CA LYS A 93 3.02 1.66 11.70
C LYS A 93 3.67 1.75 13.07
N ALA A 94 4.97 1.49 13.14
CA ALA A 94 5.73 1.50 14.39
C ALA A 94 6.14 2.92 14.83
N GLY A 95 5.93 3.93 13.98
CA GLY A 95 6.17 5.33 14.28
C GLY A 95 5.19 5.84 15.33
N ARG A 96 5.69 6.66 16.25
CA ARG A 96 4.92 7.10 17.44
C ARG A 96 4.50 8.56 17.39
N ASP A 97 5.10 9.34 16.50
CA ASP A 97 4.84 10.76 16.30
C ASP A 97 3.81 10.98 15.17
N GLU A 98 3.39 12.24 14.98
CA GLU A 98 2.42 12.63 13.93
C GLU A 98 2.90 12.28 12.51
N ASP A 99 4.22 12.23 12.35
CA ASP A 99 4.92 11.91 11.11
C ASP A 99 5.10 10.40 10.92
N GLN A 100 4.87 9.62 11.97
CA GLN A 100 5.01 8.17 12.02
C GLN A 100 6.39 7.73 11.50
N LEU A 101 7.44 8.41 11.96
CA LEU A 101 8.83 8.17 11.55
C LEU A 101 9.39 6.94 12.27
N VAL A 102 10.07 6.08 11.50
CA VAL A 102 10.86 4.95 12.00
C VAL A 102 12.23 4.96 11.33
N VAL A 103 13.27 4.72 12.11
CA VAL A 103 14.63 4.49 11.58
C VAL A 103 14.86 2.99 11.55
N TRP A 104 15.01 2.45 10.34
CA TRP A 104 15.25 1.03 10.10
C TRP A 104 16.72 0.76 9.84
N ASP A 105 17.17 -0.45 10.18
CA ASP A 105 18.42 -1.01 9.65
C ASP A 105 18.28 -1.33 8.16
N TYR A 106 17.15 -1.92 7.79
CA TYR A 106 16.65 -2.01 6.44
C TYR A 106 15.14 -2.20 6.39
N HIS A 107 14.58 -1.97 5.20
CA HIS A 107 13.19 -2.31 4.93
C HIS A 107 13.05 -2.96 3.55
N VAL A 108 12.00 -3.76 3.37
CA VAL A 108 11.71 -4.42 2.09
C VAL A 108 10.30 -4.09 1.65
N ILE A 109 10.17 -3.64 0.41
CA ILE A 109 8.88 -3.34 -0.21
C ILE A 109 8.68 -4.17 -1.49
N PHE A 110 7.43 -4.42 -1.83
CA PHE A 110 7.05 -5.09 -3.06
C PHE A 110 6.47 -4.06 -4.04
N ILE A 111 6.92 -4.09 -5.30
CA ILE A 111 6.44 -3.21 -6.37
C ILE A 111 5.76 -4.05 -7.44
N TYR A 112 4.64 -3.55 -7.96
CA TYR A 112 3.97 -4.07 -9.14
C TYR A 112 3.86 -2.97 -10.19
N LYS A 113 4.37 -3.24 -11.39
CA LYS A 113 4.39 -2.32 -12.54
C LYS A 113 3.93 -3.06 -13.80
N PRO A 114 2.61 -3.21 -14.02
CA PRO A 114 2.09 -3.87 -15.21
C PRO A 114 2.19 -3.02 -16.48
N ASP A 115 2.20 -1.71 -16.33
CA ASP A 115 2.18 -0.71 -17.40
C ASP A 115 2.82 0.60 -16.90
N GLU A 116 2.20 1.75 -17.15
CA GLU A 116 2.59 3.05 -16.60
C GLU A 116 2.23 3.19 -15.11
N ARG A 117 1.34 2.35 -14.59
CA ARG A 117 1.03 2.31 -13.17
C ARG A 117 2.14 1.60 -12.42
N VAL A 118 2.61 2.23 -11.35
CA VAL A 118 3.55 1.66 -10.39
C VAL A 118 2.88 1.69 -9.02
N LEU A 119 2.73 0.52 -8.42
CA LEU A 119 2.10 0.33 -7.12
C LEU A 119 3.11 -0.24 -6.14
N VAL A 120 3.09 0.30 -4.92
CA VAL A 120 3.93 -0.16 -3.80
C VAL A 120 3.04 -0.86 -2.78
N TYR A 121 3.49 -2.03 -2.36
CA TYR A 121 2.92 -2.82 -1.29
C TYR A 121 3.93 -2.84 -0.15
N ASP A 122 3.61 -2.08 0.90
CA ASP A 122 4.34 -2.05 2.16
C ASP A 122 3.35 -2.43 3.27
N LEU A 123 3.59 -3.57 3.93
CA LEU A 123 2.75 -4.02 5.03
C LEU A 123 2.97 -3.19 6.30
N ASP A 124 4.11 -2.51 6.42
CA ASP A 124 4.47 -1.67 7.56
C ASP A 124 4.10 -0.20 7.37
N SER A 125 3.69 0.22 6.17
CA SER A 125 3.23 1.60 5.93
C SER A 125 1.85 1.88 6.54
N GLU A 126 1.56 3.14 6.83
CA GLU A 126 0.24 3.69 7.17
C GLU A 126 -0.49 4.27 5.95
N LEU A 127 0.18 4.34 4.80
CA LEU A 127 -0.43 4.70 3.52
C LEU A 127 -1.40 3.60 3.02
N PRO A 128 -2.28 3.93 2.06
CA PRO A 128 -3.17 2.94 1.44
C PRO A 128 -2.42 1.70 0.94
N PHE A 129 -3.07 0.54 0.93
CA PHE A 129 -2.45 -0.70 0.45
C PHE A 129 -3.26 -1.28 -0.71
N PRO A 130 -2.71 -1.29 -1.95
CA PRO A 130 -1.43 -0.68 -2.36
C PRO A 130 -1.44 0.86 -2.36
N THR A 131 -0.25 1.46 -2.37
CA THR A 131 -0.06 2.91 -2.59
C THR A 131 0.47 3.17 -4.00
N TYR A 132 0.01 4.23 -4.68
CA TYR A 132 0.67 4.70 -5.90
C TYR A 132 2.10 5.17 -5.63
N PHE A 133 3.04 4.78 -6.50
CA PHE A 133 4.47 4.99 -6.29
C PHE A 133 4.84 6.45 -5.97
N HIS A 134 4.31 7.42 -6.71
CA HIS A 134 4.60 8.83 -6.45
C HIS A 134 4.24 9.22 -5.01
N LYS A 135 3.02 8.89 -4.56
CA LYS A 135 2.55 9.17 -3.19
C LYS A 135 3.45 8.48 -2.16
N TYR A 136 3.78 7.20 -2.39
CA TYR A 136 4.65 6.44 -1.50
C TYR A 136 6.04 7.08 -1.36
N VAL A 137 6.68 7.42 -2.48
CA VAL A 137 8.01 8.05 -2.46
C VAL A 137 7.97 9.41 -1.76
N THR A 138 6.99 10.26 -2.09
CA THR A 138 6.91 11.60 -1.51
C THR A 138 6.63 11.60 -0.01
N GLU A 139 5.82 10.67 0.48
CA GLU A 139 5.39 10.66 1.88
C GLU A 139 6.26 9.78 2.78
N THR A 140 6.73 8.63 2.28
CA THR A 140 7.54 7.67 3.06
C THR A 140 9.01 8.01 3.02
N PHE A 141 9.57 8.29 1.83
CA PHE A 141 11.00 8.57 1.69
C PHE A 141 11.29 10.06 1.83
N ARG A 142 10.40 10.94 1.35
CA ARG A 142 10.64 12.38 1.22
C ARG A 142 11.93 12.65 0.41
N THR A 143 12.35 13.91 0.29
CA THR A 143 13.61 14.26 -0.38
C THR A 143 14.81 13.91 0.49
N ASP A 144 15.94 13.48 -0.10
CA ASP A 144 17.20 13.35 0.65
C ASP A 144 17.77 14.72 1.06
N ALA A 145 17.34 15.82 0.43
CA ALA A 145 17.81 17.17 0.75
C ALA A 145 17.48 17.64 2.18
N ILE A 146 16.54 16.98 2.86
CA ILE A 146 16.21 17.25 4.27
C ILE A 146 16.96 16.32 5.25
N LEU A 147 17.78 15.40 4.75
CA LEU A 147 18.52 14.44 5.55
C LEU A 147 20.00 14.81 5.65
N ASN A 148 20.63 14.36 6.74
CA ASN A 148 22.08 14.22 6.76
C ASN A 148 22.48 13.12 5.75
N PRO A 149 23.54 13.31 4.94
CA PRO A 149 24.06 12.31 4.01
C PRO A 149 24.26 10.90 4.57
N GLU A 150 24.53 10.75 5.87
CA GLU A 150 24.64 9.43 6.50
C GLU A 150 23.32 8.63 6.52
N TYR A 151 22.18 9.32 6.39
CA TYR A 151 20.84 8.73 6.34
C TYR A 151 20.30 8.57 4.92
N HIS A 152 21.05 8.98 3.88
CA HIS A 152 20.62 8.82 2.50
C HIS A 152 20.34 7.35 2.19
N ARG A 153 19.19 7.10 1.57
CA ARG A 153 18.70 5.73 1.36
C ARG A 153 19.21 5.21 0.02
N PHE A 154 19.67 3.97 0.02
CA PHE A 154 20.00 3.22 -1.17
C PHE A 154 18.94 2.16 -1.43
N PHE A 155 18.69 1.90 -2.72
CA PHE A 155 17.63 1.01 -3.18
C PHE A 155 18.25 -0.10 -4.01
N ARG A 156 18.09 -1.34 -3.57
CA ARG A 156 18.47 -2.52 -4.35
C ARG A 156 17.21 -3.17 -4.92
N LEU A 157 17.10 -3.12 -6.23
CA LEU A 157 16.02 -3.73 -7.00
C LEU A 157 16.34 -5.18 -7.32
N ILE A 158 15.39 -6.08 -7.07
CA ILE A 158 15.44 -7.50 -7.47
C ILE A 158 14.29 -7.75 -8.46
N PRO A 159 14.58 -7.79 -9.78
CA PRO A 159 13.57 -8.00 -10.82
C PRO A 159 13.18 -9.47 -11.01
N GLU A 160 14.11 -10.39 -10.80
CA GLU A 160 13.87 -11.83 -10.92
C GLU A 160 13.68 -12.40 -9.53
N ILE A 161 12.42 -12.51 -9.09
CA ILE A 161 12.13 -13.01 -7.75
C ILE A 161 12.40 -14.53 -7.73
N PRO A 162 13.46 -14.99 -7.04
CA PRO A 162 13.89 -16.38 -7.13
C PRO A 162 12.79 -17.31 -6.61
N SER A 163 12.71 -18.52 -7.17
CA SER A 163 11.82 -19.59 -6.67
C SER A 163 12.29 -20.21 -5.35
N SER A 164 13.41 -19.72 -4.81
CA SER A 164 13.94 -20.11 -3.50
C SER A 164 12.91 -19.83 -2.39
N SER A 165 12.98 -20.60 -1.31
CA SER A 165 12.13 -20.44 -0.11
C SER A 165 12.36 -19.14 0.64
N THR A 166 13.33 -18.32 0.25
CA THR A 166 13.65 -17.02 0.85
C THR A 166 14.26 -16.06 -0.17
N LEU A 167 14.04 -14.76 0.04
CA LEU A 167 14.71 -13.71 -0.71
C LEU A 167 16.22 -13.68 -0.38
N PRO A 168 17.05 -13.16 -1.29
CA PRO A 168 18.45 -12.90 -0.99
C PRO A 168 18.56 -12.00 0.25
N ARG A 169 19.49 -12.33 1.14
CA ARG A 169 19.84 -11.43 2.25
C ARG A 169 20.33 -10.09 1.70
N ILE A 170 20.19 -9.06 2.50
CA ILE A 170 20.50 -7.68 2.12
C ILE A 170 21.95 -7.40 1.66
N GLY A 171 22.89 -8.35 1.82
CA GLY A 171 24.32 -8.13 1.59
C GLY A 171 24.62 -7.38 0.29
N GLY A 172 25.28 -6.22 0.42
CA GLY A 172 25.72 -5.38 -0.72
C GLY A 172 24.89 -4.13 -0.99
N ILE A 173 24.35 -3.47 0.04
CA ILE A 173 23.75 -2.12 -0.04
C ILE A 173 24.58 -1.15 0.79
#